data_AF-A0A660PS92-F1
#
_entry.id   AF-A0A660PS92-F1
#
_cell.length_a   1.000
_cell.length_b   1.000
_cell.length_c   1.000
_cell.angle_alpha   90.00
_cell.angle_beta   90.00
_cell.angle_gamma   90.00
#
_symmetry.space_group_name_H-M   'P 1'
#
loop_
_entity.id
_entity.type
_entity.pdbx_description
1 polymer ?
#
loop_
_entity_poly.entity_id
_entity_poly.type
_entity_poly.pdbx_seq_one_letter_code
_entity_poly.pdbx_strand_id
1 'polypeptide(L)'
;MGKELVVLHQSNSGRTHLLRLFTVTFVLMSVLLVAMPSFGQLTPADITALQEQGQAEGWTFQISANPATEYQLDQLCGLKPPPNWQEKARFDYSLETRTKDLPAQFDWRDSTTLPPVKNQGGCGSCWAFGTVGPLECNIKIVDGIEVDLSEQWLVSCNSDG
;
A
#
# COMPACT_ATOMS: atom_id res chain seq x y z
N MET A 1 20.33 50.92 61.69
CA MET A 1 19.53 50.95 60.44
C MET A 1 19.82 49.69 59.65
N GLY A 2 18.90 48.73 59.65
CA GLY A 2 18.97 47.52 58.83
C GLY A 2 17.55 46.95 58.75
N LYS A 3 16.95 47.00 57.56
CA LYS A 3 15.53 46.74 57.33
C LYS A 3 15.26 45.22 57.35
N GLU A 4 14.26 44.78 58.11
CA GLU A 4 13.72 43.42 58.01
C GLU A 4 13.06 43.21 56.63
N LEU A 5 13.48 42.15 55.95
CA LEU A 5 12.91 41.67 54.70
C LEU A 5 11.91 40.57 55.03
N VAL A 6 10.62 40.87 55.01
CA VAL A 6 9.55 39.88 55.14
C VAL A 6 9.48 39.08 53.83
N VAL A 7 9.97 37.84 53.86
CA VAL A 7 9.83 36.89 52.75
C VAL A 7 8.47 36.20 52.89
N LEU A 8 7.54 36.51 51.99
CA LEU A 8 6.24 35.84 51.88
C LEU A 8 6.45 34.40 51.40
N HIS A 9 6.17 33.43 52.27
CA HIS A 9 6.20 32.01 51.94
C HIS A 9 4.97 31.66 51.11
N GLN A 10 5.07 31.76 49.77
CA GLN A 10 3.99 31.28 48.89
C GLN A 10 3.88 29.74 48.96
N SER A 11 2.66 29.25 49.17
CA SER A 11 2.34 27.83 49.30
C SER A 11 2.56 27.10 47.97
N ASN A 12 3.55 26.20 47.96
CA ASN A 12 3.94 25.38 46.81
C ASN A 12 2.93 24.25 46.48
N SER A 13 1.84 24.14 47.27
CA SER A 13 0.85 23.07 47.17
C SER A 13 0.00 23.16 45.89
N GLY A 14 -0.47 24.36 45.51
CA GLY A 14 -1.30 24.51 44.30
C GLY A 14 -0.56 24.18 42.99
N ARG A 15 0.75 24.44 42.95
CA ARG A 15 1.58 24.25 41.75
C ARG A 15 1.89 22.77 41.50
N THR A 16 2.06 21.97 42.55
CA THR A 16 2.29 20.51 42.43
C THR A 16 1.02 19.76 42.06
N HIS A 17 -0.15 20.20 42.55
CA HIS A 17 -1.44 19.64 42.15
C HIS A 17 -1.78 19.93 40.68
N LEU A 18 -1.56 21.16 40.22
CA LEU A 18 -1.74 21.52 38.81
C LEU A 18 -0.79 20.73 37.90
N LEU A 19 0.49 20.61 38.25
CA LEU A 19 1.45 19.85 37.45
C LEU A 19 1.07 18.36 37.35
N ARG A 20 0.65 17.75 38.47
CA ARG A 20 0.18 16.35 38.49
C ARG A 20 -1.07 16.14 37.66
N LEU A 21 -2.02 17.08 37.72
CA LEU A 21 -3.24 17.00 36.91
C LEU A 21 -2.92 17.08 35.42
N PHE A 22 -2.02 17.99 35.01
CA PHE A 22 -1.53 18.09 33.63
C PHE A 22 -0.77 16.84 33.17
N THR A 23 0.08 16.24 34.00
CA THR A 23 0.77 14.99 33.64
C THR A 23 -0.21 13.84 33.48
N VAL A 24 -1.21 13.72 34.37
CA VAL A 24 -2.21 12.64 34.31
C VAL A 24 -3.12 12.79 33.09
N THR A 25 -3.57 14.01 32.78
CA THR A 25 -4.40 14.25 31.57
C THR A 25 -3.60 14.07 30.29
N PHE A 26 -2.33 14.47 30.25
CA PHE A 26 -1.45 14.25 29.10
C PHE A 26 -1.17 12.76 28.88
N VAL A 27 -0.93 11.99 29.94
CA VAL A 27 -0.76 10.53 29.87
C VAL A 27 -2.07 9.84 29.44
N LEU A 28 -3.22 10.23 29.99
CA LEU A 28 -4.52 9.71 29.55
C LEU A 28 -4.81 10.02 28.09
N MET A 29 -4.55 11.25 27.64
CA MET A 29 -4.80 11.66 26.26
C MET A 29 -3.83 10.98 25.27
N SER A 30 -2.57 10.78 25.65
CA SER A 30 -1.61 10.01 24.84
C SER A 30 -1.94 8.53 24.76
N VAL A 31 -2.44 7.92 25.85
CA VAL A 31 -2.95 6.54 25.82
C VAL A 31 -4.21 6.43 24.94
N LEU A 32 -5.11 7.42 24.98
CA LEU A 32 -6.31 7.48 24.14
C LEU A 32 -6.00 7.65 22.64
N LEU A 33 -4.92 8.37 22.28
CA LEU A 33 -4.48 8.52 20.89
C LEU A 33 -3.89 7.23 20.29
N VAL A 34 -3.26 6.38 21.12
CA VAL A 34 -2.70 5.08 20.68
C VAL A 34 -3.78 3.99 20.61
N ALA A 35 -4.88 4.15 21.33
CA ALA A 35 -5.98 3.18 21.38
C ALA A 35 -7.03 3.34 20.28
N MET A 36 -6.87 4.30 19.35
CA MET A 36 -7.77 4.39 18.20
C MET A 36 -7.40 3.30 17.19
N PRO A 37 -8.32 2.38 16.82
CA PRO A 37 -8.10 1.50 15.70
C PRO A 37 -7.85 2.36 14.46
N SER A 38 -6.86 1.99 13.65
CA SER A 38 -6.61 2.60 12.35
C SER A 38 -7.89 2.51 11.51
N PHE A 39 -8.56 3.64 11.31
CA PHE A 39 -9.71 3.71 10.42
C PHE A 39 -9.23 3.40 9.00
N GLY A 40 -9.42 2.16 8.54
CA GLY A 40 -9.27 1.79 7.13
C GLY A 40 -8.60 0.44 6.81
N GLN A 41 -8.21 -0.36 7.80
CA GLN A 41 -7.66 -1.72 7.59
C GLN A 41 -8.74 -2.79 7.84
N LEU A 42 -8.67 -3.92 7.12
CA LEU A 42 -9.57 -5.04 7.38
C LEU A 42 -9.23 -5.66 8.74
N THR A 43 -10.20 -5.67 9.65
CA THR A 43 -10.06 -6.31 10.95
C THR A 43 -10.18 -7.84 10.82
N PRO A 44 -9.75 -8.63 11.82
CA PRO A 44 -10.00 -10.07 11.85
C PRO A 44 -11.50 -10.42 11.74
N ALA A 45 -12.38 -9.56 12.27
CA ALA A 45 -13.82 -9.74 12.15
C ALA A 45 -14.30 -9.54 10.71
N ASP A 46 -13.77 -8.53 10.01
CA ASP A 46 -14.09 -8.29 8.60
C ASP A 46 -13.62 -9.46 7.71
N ILE A 47 -12.43 -9.98 7.98
CA ILE A 47 -11.90 -11.16 7.27
C ILE A 47 -12.79 -12.38 7.49
N THR A 48 -13.23 -12.61 8.73
CA THR A 48 -14.14 -13.72 9.07
C THR A 48 -15.47 -13.57 8.34
N ALA A 49 -16.05 -12.36 8.34
CA ALA A 49 -17.30 -12.09 7.64
C ALA A 49 -17.18 -12.32 6.12
N LEU A 50 -16.05 -11.91 5.52
CA LEU A 50 -15.77 -12.16 4.09
C LEU A 50 -15.62 -13.65 3.78
N GLN A 51 -15.04 -14.43 4.68
CA GLN A 51 -14.94 -15.90 4.53
C GLN A 51 -16.32 -16.56 4.62
N GLU A 52 -17.15 -16.17 5.59
CA GLU A 52 -18.52 -16.67 5.74
C GLU A 52 -19.37 -16.34 4.51
N GLN A 53 -19.26 -15.11 4.00
CA GLN A 53 -19.91 -14.70 2.76
C GLN A 53 -19.45 -15.55 1.58
N GLY A 54 -18.14 -15.75 1.41
CA GLY A 54 -17.60 -16.56 0.32
C GLY A 54 -18.07 -18.02 0.36
N GLN A 55 -18.25 -18.60 1.55
CA GLN A 55 -18.85 -19.93 1.70
C GLN A 55 -20.34 -19.94 1.32
N ALA A 56 -21.10 -18.95 1.78
CA ALA A 56 -22.53 -18.84 1.48
C ALA A 56 -22.81 -18.61 -0.01
N GLU A 57 -21.95 -17.84 -0.68
CA GLU A 57 -22.06 -17.50 -2.11
C GLU A 57 -21.35 -18.50 -3.02
N GLY A 58 -20.60 -19.46 -2.47
CA GLY A 58 -19.89 -20.47 -3.25
C GLY A 58 -18.70 -19.91 -4.05
N TRP A 59 -17.96 -18.94 -3.50
CA TRP A 59 -16.75 -18.41 -4.14
C TRP A 59 -15.69 -19.50 -4.33
N THR A 60 -14.96 -19.44 -5.44
CA THR A 60 -13.90 -20.40 -5.78
C THR A 60 -12.52 -19.97 -5.30
N PHE A 61 -12.44 -18.99 -4.40
CA PHE A 61 -11.20 -18.47 -3.84
C PHE A 61 -11.34 -18.27 -2.33
N GLN A 62 -10.20 -18.19 -1.64
CA GLN A 62 -10.13 -18.04 -0.19
C GLN A 62 -9.59 -16.66 0.17
N ILE A 63 -10.08 -16.10 1.27
CA ILE A 63 -9.62 -14.82 1.81
C ILE A 63 -8.86 -15.08 3.09
N SER A 64 -7.73 -14.42 3.27
CA SER A 64 -6.92 -14.46 4.48
C SER A 64 -6.27 -13.11 4.73
N ALA A 65 -5.82 -12.89 5.97
CA ALA A 65 -4.94 -11.76 6.28
C ALA A 65 -3.66 -11.85 5.45
N ASN A 66 -3.21 -10.72 4.92
CA ASN A 66 -1.93 -10.57 4.21
C ASN A 66 -1.48 -9.09 4.30
N PRO A 67 -0.26 -8.73 3.87
CA PRO A 67 0.20 -7.34 3.96
C PRO A 67 -0.71 -6.32 3.25
N ALA A 68 -1.47 -6.71 2.22
CA ALA A 68 -2.42 -5.82 1.55
C ALA A 68 -3.64 -5.49 2.44
N THR A 69 -4.03 -6.39 3.34
CA THR A 69 -5.14 -6.14 4.30
C THR A 69 -4.82 -5.04 5.34
N GLU A 70 -3.54 -4.65 5.42
CA GLU A 70 -3.04 -3.53 6.22
C GLU A 70 -3.11 -2.18 5.47
N TYR A 71 -3.58 -2.14 4.23
CA TYR A 71 -3.73 -0.88 3.50
C TYR A 71 -5.21 -0.55 3.32
N GLN A 72 -5.49 0.75 3.27
CA GLN A 72 -6.81 1.20 2.85
C GLN A 72 -7.02 0.92 1.36
N LEU A 73 -8.27 0.71 0.95
CA LEU A 73 -8.59 0.38 -0.44
C LEU A 73 -8.12 1.46 -1.43
N ASP A 74 -8.17 2.74 -1.06
CA ASP A 74 -7.68 3.85 -1.88
C ASP A 74 -6.15 3.84 -2.05
N GLN A 75 -5.42 3.32 -1.07
CA GLN A 75 -3.97 3.11 -1.15
C GLN A 75 -3.60 1.92 -2.04
N LEU A 76 -4.51 0.94 -2.16
CA LEU A 76 -4.36 -0.21 -3.07
C LEU A 76 -4.78 0.14 -4.51
N CYS A 77 -5.79 0.99 -4.69
CA CYS A 77 -6.41 1.31 -5.98
C CYS A 77 -5.96 2.67 -6.56
N GLY A 78 -4.64 2.86 -6.74
CA GLY A 78 -4.05 4.15 -7.09
C GLY A 78 -4.02 4.56 -8.58
N LEU A 79 -4.50 3.73 -9.52
CA LEU A 79 -4.46 4.04 -10.95
C LEU A 79 -5.35 5.25 -11.28
N LYS A 80 -4.78 6.27 -11.93
CA LYS A 80 -5.49 7.45 -12.42
C LYS A 80 -5.37 7.52 -13.94
N PRO A 81 -6.32 6.96 -14.70
CA PRO A 81 -6.26 7.00 -16.16
C PRO A 81 -6.36 8.45 -16.65
N PRO A 82 -5.54 8.87 -17.64
CA PRO A 82 -5.64 10.22 -18.16
C PRO A 82 -6.96 10.44 -18.93
N PRO A 83 -7.50 11.66 -19.00
CA PRO A 83 -8.67 11.95 -19.81
C PRO A 83 -8.44 11.57 -21.28
N ASN A 84 -9.45 10.96 -21.90
CA ASN A 84 -9.45 10.56 -23.32
C ASN A 84 -8.27 9.65 -23.72
N TRP A 85 -7.74 8.84 -22.79
CA TRP A 85 -6.62 7.93 -23.09
C TRP A 85 -6.95 6.96 -24.23
N GLN A 86 -8.21 6.53 -24.36
CA GLN A 86 -8.66 5.65 -25.44
C GLN A 86 -8.58 6.30 -26.83
N GLU A 87 -8.77 7.62 -26.93
CA GLU A 87 -8.66 8.34 -28.21
C GLU A 87 -7.20 8.48 -28.64
N LYS A 88 -6.29 8.59 -27.67
CA LYS A 88 -4.85 8.75 -27.90
C LYS A 88 -4.14 7.41 -28.08
N ALA A 89 -4.62 6.36 -27.42
CA ALA A 89 -4.02 5.04 -27.48
C ALA A 89 -4.20 4.44 -28.86
N ARG A 90 -3.09 4.23 -29.56
CA ARG A 90 -3.07 3.60 -30.89
C ARG A 90 -3.02 2.09 -30.72
N PHE A 91 -4.14 1.49 -30.35
CA PHE A 91 -4.26 0.04 -30.37
C PHE A 91 -4.49 -0.43 -31.80
N ASP A 92 -3.49 -1.12 -32.34
CA ASP A 92 -3.67 -1.86 -33.59
C ASP A 92 -4.33 -3.21 -33.30
N TYR A 93 -5.64 -3.26 -33.46
CA TYR A 93 -6.41 -4.50 -33.35
C TYR A 93 -6.37 -5.35 -34.62
N SER A 94 -5.63 -4.94 -35.66
CA SER A 94 -5.54 -5.66 -36.94
C SER A 94 -4.55 -6.83 -36.93
N LEU A 95 -4.01 -7.19 -35.76
CA LEU A 95 -3.26 -8.43 -35.59
C LEU A 95 -4.18 -9.62 -35.84
N GLU A 96 -4.16 -10.13 -37.09
CA GLU A 96 -4.59 -11.48 -37.46
C GLU A 96 -4.02 -12.45 -36.42
N THR A 97 -4.85 -12.76 -35.43
CA THR A 97 -4.38 -13.44 -34.23
C THR A 97 -4.11 -14.88 -34.66
N ARG A 98 -2.84 -15.28 -34.70
CA ARG A 98 -2.46 -16.69 -34.86
C ARG A 98 -2.86 -17.45 -33.59
N THR A 99 -4.15 -17.74 -33.47
CA THR A 99 -4.76 -18.51 -32.38
C THR A 99 -4.84 -19.99 -32.70
N LYS A 100 -4.57 -20.38 -33.94
CA LYS A 100 -4.43 -21.79 -34.31
C LYS A 100 -3.22 -22.35 -33.56
N ASP A 101 -3.43 -23.47 -32.87
CA ASP A 101 -2.41 -24.28 -32.20
C ASP A 101 -1.86 -23.74 -30.85
N LEU A 102 -2.59 -22.87 -30.15
CA LEU A 102 -2.25 -22.52 -28.76
C LEU A 102 -2.55 -23.69 -27.80
N PRO A 103 -1.71 -23.91 -26.77
CA PRO A 103 -1.95 -24.96 -25.78
C PRO A 103 -3.17 -24.62 -24.90
N ALA A 104 -3.81 -25.64 -24.34
CA ALA A 104 -4.95 -25.47 -23.43
C ALA A 104 -4.57 -24.76 -22.12
N GLN A 105 -3.30 -24.83 -21.72
CA GLN A 105 -2.72 -24.19 -20.55
C GLN A 105 -1.29 -23.76 -20.87
N PHE A 106 -0.88 -22.59 -20.38
CA PHE A 106 0.46 -22.07 -20.59
C PHE A 106 0.90 -21.23 -19.39
N ASP A 107 2.12 -21.49 -18.92
CA ASP A 107 2.77 -20.72 -17.86
C ASP A 107 4.24 -20.49 -18.23
N TRP A 108 4.65 -19.22 -18.32
CA TRP A 108 6.03 -18.88 -18.62
C TRP A 108 7.02 -19.44 -17.58
N ARG A 109 6.58 -19.62 -16.33
CA ARG A 109 7.39 -20.15 -15.22
C ARG A 109 7.82 -21.60 -15.44
N ASP A 110 7.10 -22.34 -16.29
CA ASP A 110 7.47 -23.72 -16.65
C ASP A 110 8.66 -23.75 -17.64
N SER A 111 8.90 -22.64 -18.36
CA SER A 111 9.90 -22.55 -19.42
C SER A 111 11.19 -21.83 -19.00
N THR A 112 11.12 -20.94 -18.02
CA THR A 112 12.25 -20.13 -17.56
C THR A 112 12.01 -19.57 -16.16
N THR A 113 13.09 -19.20 -15.47
CA THR A 113 13.01 -18.45 -14.21
C THR A 113 12.62 -17.01 -14.53
N LEU A 114 11.43 -16.61 -14.09
CA LEU A 114 10.96 -15.23 -14.21
C LEU A 114 11.53 -14.35 -13.08
N PRO A 115 11.59 -13.02 -13.29
CA PRO A 115 11.94 -12.06 -12.25
C PRO A 115 11.09 -12.25 -10.99
N PRO A 116 11.64 -11.94 -9.79
CA PRO A 116 10.91 -12.07 -8.54
C PRO A 116 9.72 -11.10 -8.46
N VAL A 117 8.75 -11.44 -7.62
CA VAL A 117 7.64 -10.53 -7.28
C VAL A 117 8.19 -9.32 -6.53
N LYS A 118 7.86 -8.11 -7.00
CA LYS A 118 8.25 -6.83 -6.38
C LYS A 118 7.06 -6.15 -5.67
N ASN A 119 7.34 -5.12 -4.86
CA ASN A 119 6.32 -4.40 -4.07
C ASN A 119 6.34 -2.89 -4.37
N GLN A 120 5.23 -2.39 -4.91
CA GLN A 120 5.04 -0.96 -5.25
C GLN A 120 4.67 -0.07 -4.04
N GLY A 121 4.27 -0.67 -2.91
CA GLY A 121 3.63 0.03 -1.80
C GLY A 121 2.38 0.82 -2.20
N GLY A 122 2.04 1.83 -1.39
CA GLY A 122 0.92 2.74 -1.64
C GLY A 122 1.21 3.88 -2.63
N CYS A 123 2.17 3.70 -3.56
CA CYS A 123 2.63 4.78 -4.44
C CYS A 123 1.67 5.07 -5.61
N GLY A 124 0.81 4.12 -5.99
CA GLY A 124 0.01 4.21 -7.22
C GLY A 124 0.84 3.98 -8.50
N SER A 125 2.04 3.42 -8.37
CA SER A 125 2.98 3.14 -9.47
C SER A 125 2.73 1.82 -10.19
N CYS A 126 1.56 1.20 -10.02
CA CYS A 126 1.19 -0.08 -10.64
C CYS A 126 1.43 -0.13 -12.17
N TRP A 127 1.25 1.00 -12.86
CA TRP A 127 1.51 1.14 -14.29
C TRP A 127 3.00 0.96 -14.65
N ALA A 128 3.92 1.42 -13.79
CA ALA A 128 5.36 1.26 -13.99
C ALA A 128 5.76 -0.21 -13.79
N PHE A 129 5.25 -0.87 -12.75
CA PHE A 129 5.47 -2.29 -12.49
C PHE A 129 4.86 -3.18 -13.59
N GLY A 130 3.64 -2.85 -14.03
CA GLY A 130 2.97 -3.52 -15.16
C GLY A 130 3.65 -3.33 -16.52
N THR A 131 4.58 -2.37 -16.61
CA THR A 131 5.42 -2.15 -17.80
C THR A 131 6.76 -2.87 -17.67
N VAL A 132 7.45 -2.69 -16.53
CA VAL A 132 8.79 -3.24 -16.28
C VAL A 132 8.78 -4.76 -16.20
N GLY A 133 7.85 -5.36 -15.45
CA GLY A 133 7.83 -6.81 -15.26
C GLY A 133 7.78 -7.60 -16.58
N PRO A 134 6.82 -7.31 -17.50
CA PRO A 134 6.80 -7.96 -18.81
C PRO A 134 8.05 -7.71 -19.67
N LEU A 135 8.67 -6.54 -19.55
CA LEU A 135 9.91 -6.21 -20.28
C LEU A 135 11.09 -7.04 -19.76
N GLU A 136 11.28 -7.14 -18.45
CA GLU A 136 12.28 -8.00 -17.82
C GLU A 136 12.07 -9.47 -18.22
N CYS A 137 10.82 -9.95 -18.18
CA CYS A 137 10.46 -11.29 -18.65
C CYS A 137 10.85 -11.50 -20.12
N ASN A 138 10.59 -10.52 -21.00
CA ASN A 138 10.91 -10.65 -22.42
C ASN A 138 12.44 -10.72 -22.66
N ILE A 139 13.21 -9.85 -22.00
CA ILE A 139 14.69 -9.88 -22.05
C ILE A 139 15.19 -11.24 -21.56
N LYS A 140 14.61 -11.78 -20.49
CA LYS A 140 14.98 -13.10 -19.99
C LYS A 140 14.67 -14.23 -20.98
N ILE A 141 13.52 -14.18 -21.65
CA ILE A 141 13.08 -15.19 -22.61
C ILE A 141 13.92 -15.15 -23.89
N VAL A 142 14.16 -13.96 -24.44
CA VAL A 142 14.81 -13.78 -25.75
C VAL A 142 16.34 -13.82 -25.63
N ASP A 143 16.89 -13.11 -24.64
CA ASP A 143 18.34 -12.92 -24.50
C ASP A 143 18.96 -13.86 -23.45
N GLY A 144 18.14 -14.50 -22.60
CA GLY A 144 18.61 -15.36 -21.50
C GLY A 144 19.15 -14.60 -20.28
N ILE A 145 19.13 -13.26 -20.32
CA ILE A 145 19.74 -12.39 -19.32
C ILE A 145 18.71 -12.00 -18.26
N GLU A 146 19.15 -12.01 -16.99
CA GLU A 146 18.35 -11.48 -15.90
C GLU A 146 18.75 -10.03 -15.63
N VAL A 147 17.76 -9.14 -15.61
CA VAL A 147 17.93 -7.71 -15.35
C VAL A 147 16.92 -7.26 -14.31
N ASP A 148 17.33 -6.29 -13.49
CA ASP A 148 16.48 -5.57 -12.55
C ASP A 148 16.36 -4.13 -13.03
N LEU A 149 15.32 -3.85 -13.81
CA LEU A 149 15.02 -2.55 -14.38
C LEU A 149 14.30 -1.67 -13.34
N SER A 150 14.49 -0.36 -13.45
CA SER A 150 13.97 0.59 -12.47
C SER A 150 12.55 1.06 -12.80
N GLU A 151 11.56 0.63 -12.03
CA GLU A 151 10.21 1.20 -12.08
C GLU A 151 10.23 2.68 -11.68
N GLN A 152 11.12 3.06 -10.76
CA GLN A 152 11.28 4.45 -10.32
C GLN A 152 11.75 5.36 -11.45
N TRP A 153 12.52 4.85 -12.43
CA TRP A 153 12.89 5.63 -13.60
C TRP A 153 11.65 6.04 -14.41
N LEU A 154 10.71 5.11 -14.64
CA LEU A 154 9.44 5.44 -15.29
C LEU A 154 8.65 6.46 -14.46
N VAL A 155 8.52 6.25 -13.15
CA VAL A 155 7.81 7.17 -12.25
C VAL A 155 8.41 8.58 -12.28
N SER A 156 9.74 8.69 -12.30
CA SER A 156 10.43 9.98 -12.24
C SER A 156 10.53 10.69 -13.59
N CYS A 157 10.53 9.96 -14.71
CA CYS A 157 10.94 10.50 -16.01
C CYS A 157 9.86 10.42 -17.10
N ASN A 158 8.84 9.59 -16.96
CA ASN A 158 7.74 9.53 -17.93
C ASN A 158 6.82 10.76 -17.75
N SER A 159 6.83 11.67 -18.74
CA SER A 159 5.94 12.83 -18.76
C SER A 159 4.57 12.54 -19.36
N ASP A 160 4.43 11.43 -20.08
CA ASP A 160 3.30 11.19 -20.97
C ASP A 160 2.19 10.36 -20.30
N GLY A 161 2.47 9.76 -19.14
CA GLY A 161 1.53 8.97 -18.36
C GLY A 161 1.20 7.65 -19.05
#